data_AF-A0A417Y6F8-F1
#
_entry.id   AF-A0A417Y6F8-F1
#
_cell.length_a   1.000
_cell.length_b   1.000
_cell.length_c   1.000
_cell.angle_alpha   90.00
_cell.angle_beta   90.00
_cell.angle_gamma   90.00
#
_symmetry.space_group_name_H-M   'P 1'
#
loop_
_entity.id
_entity.type
_entity.pdbx_description
1 polymer ?
#
loop_
_entity_poly.entity_id
_entity_poly.type
_entity_poly.pdbx_seq_one_letter_code
_entity_poly.pdbx_strand_id
1 'polypeptide(L)'
;MSATGPVRVVECCSVTASGLAAATTAELGMHPSGWRRGKRDHVLLERTSEVLAGVDEVPAPIETEHEDQLTILDIGWEAGQLLATDCWLAHAVRGADQVVLVTRATVPCMRRLDGALHLLTGGRQSEQIVVAVVGPRRKKWPKAVEHSGGAAVRSALAGERCVEIPEVRELAVTGLDSLPIPAVLVSAGRHLLELHHQADTCPTS
;
A
#
# COMPACT_ATOMS: atom_id res chain seq x y z
N MET A 1 -16.82 -4.08 5.81
CA MET A 1 -17.51 -3.64 4.58
C MET A 1 -16.58 -3.81 3.38
N SER A 2 -17.09 -4.10 2.17
CA SER A 2 -16.35 -3.85 0.92
C SER A 2 -16.53 -2.39 0.55
N ALA A 3 -15.67 -1.82 -0.29
CA ALA A 3 -15.96 -0.53 -0.89
C ALA A 3 -17.33 -0.60 -1.60
N THR A 4 -18.20 0.37 -1.35
CA THR A 4 -19.54 0.46 -1.96
C THR A 4 -19.53 1.16 -3.30
N GLY A 5 -18.44 1.86 -3.65
CA GLY A 5 -18.22 2.54 -4.92
C GLY A 5 -17.16 1.86 -5.80
N PRO A 6 -16.93 2.38 -7.02
CA PRO A 6 -15.88 1.91 -7.91
C PRO A 6 -14.51 1.96 -7.22
N VAL A 7 -13.69 0.94 -7.43
CA VAL A 7 -12.33 0.86 -6.87
C VAL A 7 -11.34 0.67 -8.00
N ARG A 8 -10.20 1.36 -7.91
CA ARG A 8 -9.03 1.06 -8.74
C ARG A 8 -7.76 0.87 -7.92
N VAL A 9 -6.90 -0.01 -8.40
CA VAL A 9 -5.54 -0.19 -7.88
C VAL A 9 -4.56 0.15 -9.00
N VAL A 10 -3.65 1.06 -8.72
CA VAL A 10 -2.58 1.49 -9.65
C VAL A 10 -1.25 0.99 -9.09
N GLU A 11 -0.65 0.02 -9.75
CA GLU A 11 0.65 -0.55 -9.41
C GLU A 11 1.77 0.20 -10.12
N CYS A 12 2.46 1.06 -9.36
CA CYS A 12 3.45 2.01 -9.83
C CYS A 12 4.88 1.44 -9.93
N CYS A 13 5.07 0.15 -9.63
CA CYS A 13 6.37 -0.50 -9.77
C CYS A 13 6.67 -0.81 -11.25
N SER A 14 7.95 -1.07 -11.55
CA SER A 14 8.39 -1.58 -12.86
C SER A 14 7.69 -2.91 -13.21
N VAL A 15 7.48 -3.19 -14.50
CA VAL A 15 6.84 -4.43 -14.98
C VAL A 15 7.52 -5.70 -14.43
N THR A 16 8.83 -5.65 -14.18
CA THR A 16 9.62 -6.77 -13.63
C THR A 16 9.38 -7.03 -12.14
N ALA A 17 8.77 -6.08 -11.44
CA ALA A 17 8.39 -6.17 -10.03
C ALA A 17 6.87 -6.28 -9.81
N SER A 18 6.09 -6.31 -10.90
CA SER A 18 4.63 -6.39 -10.86
C SER A 18 4.16 -7.70 -10.23
N GLY A 19 3.38 -7.59 -9.15
CA GLY A 19 2.72 -8.70 -8.49
C GLY A 19 1.25 -8.88 -8.93
N LEU A 20 0.68 -7.91 -9.66
CA LEU A 20 -0.72 -7.93 -10.07
C LEU A 20 -0.98 -8.51 -11.47
N ALA A 21 0.06 -8.88 -12.22
CA ALA A 21 -0.10 -9.35 -13.59
C ALA A 21 -1.00 -10.58 -13.75
N ALA A 22 -1.00 -11.51 -12.78
CA ALA A 22 -1.85 -12.69 -12.78
C ALA A 22 -3.18 -12.50 -12.01
N ALA A 23 -3.37 -11.35 -11.36
CA ALA A 23 -4.50 -11.09 -10.48
C ALA A 23 -5.79 -10.75 -11.24
N THR A 24 -5.70 -10.44 -12.54
CA THR A 24 -6.82 -10.05 -13.40
C THR A 24 -7.65 -11.27 -13.78
N THR A 25 -8.98 -11.11 -13.79
CA THR A 25 -9.92 -12.08 -14.39
C THR A 25 -10.21 -11.75 -15.85
N ALA A 26 -10.00 -10.49 -16.25
CA ALA A 26 -10.13 -10.02 -17.63
C ALA A 26 -9.07 -8.96 -17.93
N GLU A 27 -8.36 -9.10 -19.04
CA GLU A 27 -7.43 -8.10 -19.54
C GLU A 27 -8.16 -7.13 -20.50
N LEU A 28 -7.95 -5.83 -20.30
CA LEU A 28 -8.52 -4.76 -21.13
C LEU A 28 -7.51 -4.21 -22.15
N GLY A 29 -6.25 -4.66 -22.07
CA GLY A 29 -5.19 -4.28 -22.98
C GLY A 29 -4.39 -3.06 -22.51
N MET A 30 -3.63 -2.50 -23.44
CA MET A 30 -2.72 -1.37 -23.20
C MET A 30 -3.42 -0.04 -23.45
N HIS A 31 -3.30 0.87 -22.50
CA HIS A 31 -3.72 2.26 -22.65
C HIS A 31 -2.59 3.09 -23.29
N PRO A 32 -2.90 4.11 -24.11
CA PRO A 32 -1.88 4.96 -24.73
C PRO A 32 -0.93 5.67 -23.76
N SER A 33 -1.31 5.84 -22.48
CA SER A 33 -0.46 6.44 -21.45
C SER A 33 0.51 5.47 -20.76
N GLY A 34 0.68 4.24 -21.27
CA GLY A 34 1.68 3.27 -20.80
C GLY A 34 1.17 2.27 -19.75
N TRP A 35 -0.07 2.44 -19.27
CA TRP A 35 -0.70 1.52 -18.33
C TRP A 35 -1.32 0.31 -19.04
N ARG A 36 -1.08 -0.89 -18.53
CA ARG A 36 -1.86 -2.07 -18.88
C ARG A 36 -3.04 -2.17 -17.91
N ARG A 37 -4.24 -2.33 -18.46
CA ARG A 37 -5.48 -2.38 -17.69
C ARG A 37 -6.06 -3.78 -17.67
N GLY A 38 -6.60 -4.18 -16.53
CA GLY A 38 -7.40 -5.37 -16.37
C GLY A 38 -8.47 -5.17 -15.30
N LYS A 39 -9.36 -6.15 -15.15
CA LYS A 39 -10.38 -6.16 -14.11
C LYS A 39 -10.28 -7.41 -13.27
N ARG A 40 -10.64 -7.26 -12.00
CA ARG A 40 -10.95 -8.34 -11.08
C ARG A 40 -12.26 -8.00 -10.39
N ASP A 41 -13.33 -8.69 -10.75
CA ASP A 41 -14.70 -8.34 -10.36
C ASP A 41 -15.01 -6.85 -10.70
N HIS A 42 -15.26 -6.03 -9.68
CA HIS A 42 -15.55 -4.60 -9.80
C HIS A 42 -14.31 -3.70 -9.63
N VAL A 43 -13.12 -4.29 -9.45
CA VAL A 43 -11.87 -3.55 -9.24
C VAL A 43 -11.13 -3.41 -10.57
N LEU A 44 -10.83 -2.16 -10.94
CA LEU A 44 -9.92 -1.85 -12.04
C LEU A 44 -8.48 -2.01 -11.55
N LEU A 45 -7.66 -2.73 -12.31
CA LEU A 45 -6.23 -2.89 -12.05
C LEU A 45 -5.45 -2.22 -13.17
N GLU A 46 -4.57 -1.30 -12.80
CA GLU A 46 -3.69 -0.58 -13.72
C GLU A 46 -2.25 -0.84 -13.28
N ARG A 47 -1.40 -1.29 -14.20
CA ARG A 47 0.00 -1.60 -13.90
C ARG A 47 0.91 -1.06 -15.00
N THR A 48 2.11 -0.67 -14.63
CA THR A 48 3.09 -0.22 -15.64
C THR A 48 3.42 -1.37 -16.60
N SER A 49 3.77 -1.02 -17.84
CA SER A 49 4.10 -1.99 -18.88
C SER A 49 5.58 -2.02 -19.24
N GLU A 50 6.38 -1.16 -18.61
CA GLU A 50 7.78 -0.91 -18.97
C GLU A 50 8.71 -1.16 -17.78
N VAL A 51 9.99 -1.29 -18.08
CA VAL A 51 11.04 -1.34 -17.08
C VAL A 51 11.38 0.10 -16.70
N LEU A 52 11.15 0.45 -15.44
CA LEU A 52 11.40 1.78 -14.91
C LEU A 52 12.72 1.80 -14.13
N ALA A 53 13.62 2.72 -14.46
CA ALA A 53 14.88 2.95 -13.76
C ALA A 53 14.70 3.87 -12.54
N GLY A 54 13.66 4.72 -12.56
CA GLY A 54 13.39 5.72 -11.52
C GLY A 54 11.90 5.90 -11.22
N VAL A 55 11.62 6.46 -10.06
CA VAL A 55 10.25 6.79 -9.62
C VAL A 55 9.61 7.92 -10.44
N ASP A 56 10.44 8.78 -11.02
CA ASP A 56 10.07 9.85 -11.94
C ASP A 56 9.71 9.35 -13.34
N GLU A 57 10.07 8.12 -13.70
CA GLU A 57 9.68 7.48 -14.96
C GLU A 57 8.29 6.84 -14.90
N VAL A 58 7.67 6.76 -13.72
CA VAL A 58 6.31 6.22 -13.58
C VAL A 58 5.36 7.13 -14.37
N PRO A 59 4.60 6.61 -15.36
CA PRO A 59 3.68 7.43 -16.14
C PRO A 59 2.62 8.07 -15.25
N ALA A 60 2.10 9.23 -15.65
CA ALA A 60 0.98 9.84 -14.94
C ALA A 60 -0.23 8.88 -14.93
N PRO A 61 -0.99 8.80 -13.83
CA PRO A 61 -2.13 7.91 -13.74
C PRO A 61 -3.21 8.32 -14.75
N ILE A 62 -3.99 7.35 -15.21
CA ILE A 62 -5.17 7.64 -16.04
C ILE A 62 -6.16 8.44 -15.18
N GLU A 63 -6.87 9.40 -15.79
CA GLU A 63 -7.92 10.17 -15.10
C GLU A 63 -8.99 9.21 -14.55
N THR A 64 -9.51 9.52 -13.37
CA THR A 64 -10.56 8.69 -12.75
C THR A 64 -11.85 8.82 -13.54
N GLU A 65 -12.54 7.69 -13.76
CA GLU A 65 -13.84 7.68 -14.46
C GLU A 65 -14.98 8.20 -13.57
N HIS A 66 -14.80 8.15 -12.24
CA HIS A 66 -15.77 8.59 -11.25
C HIS A 66 -15.09 9.46 -10.18
N GLU A 67 -15.74 10.55 -9.79
CA GLU A 67 -15.22 11.46 -8.76
C GLU A 67 -15.10 10.76 -7.39
N ASP A 68 -16.06 9.90 -7.04
CA ASP A 68 -16.09 9.15 -5.77
C ASP A 68 -15.34 7.80 -5.84
N GLN A 69 -14.46 7.60 -6.82
CA GLN A 69 -13.70 6.35 -6.98
C GLN A 69 -12.58 6.23 -5.93
N LEU A 70 -12.61 5.16 -5.13
CA LEU A 70 -11.48 4.84 -4.26
C LEU A 70 -10.27 4.44 -5.12
N THR A 71 -9.19 5.22 -5.03
CA THR A 71 -7.92 4.94 -5.71
C THR A 71 -6.88 4.48 -4.70
N ILE A 72 -6.38 3.25 -4.90
CA ILE A 72 -5.27 2.70 -4.14
C ILE A 72 -4.02 2.75 -5.02
N LEU A 73 -3.00 3.48 -4.58
CA LEU A 73 -1.68 3.48 -5.23
C LEU A 73 -0.78 2.46 -4.55
N ASP A 74 -0.43 1.39 -5.25
CA ASP A 74 0.66 0.51 -4.85
C ASP A 74 1.97 1.10 -5.36
N ILE A 75 2.65 1.81 -4.47
CA ILE A 75 3.82 2.62 -4.79
C ILE A 75 4.98 1.76 -5.29
N GLY A 76 5.26 0.62 -4.66
CA GLY A 76 6.36 -0.28 -5.07
C GLY A 76 7.80 0.27 -4.99
N TRP A 77 7.99 1.54 -4.64
CA TRP A 77 9.30 2.21 -4.51
C TRP A 77 9.71 2.41 -3.04
N GLU A 78 11.01 2.56 -2.79
CA GLU A 78 11.54 2.86 -1.45
C GLU A 78 11.17 4.29 -1.02
N ALA A 79 10.80 4.48 0.25
CA ALA A 79 10.25 5.75 0.75
C ALA A 79 11.24 6.91 0.65
N GLY A 80 12.52 6.67 0.94
CA GLY A 80 13.58 7.67 0.77
C GLY A 80 13.74 8.09 -0.69
N GLN A 81 13.81 7.14 -1.62
CA GLN A 81 13.87 7.43 -3.05
C GLN A 81 12.64 8.21 -3.52
N LEU A 82 11.43 7.78 -3.15
CA LEU A 82 10.19 8.45 -3.53
C LEU A 82 10.14 9.90 -3.04
N LEU A 83 10.42 10.12 -1.76
CA LEU A 83 10.24 11.43 -1.11
C LEU A 83 11.35 12.42 -1.46
N ALA A 84 12.51 11.92 -1.93
CA ALA A 84 13.61 12.74 -2.44
C ALA A 84 13.44 13.18 -3.90
N THR A 85 12.53 12.56 -4.66
CA THR A 85 12.30 12.88 -6.06
C THR A 85 11.09 13.79 -6.23
N ASP A 86 11.25 14.85 -7.02
CA ASP A 86 10.13 15.72 -7.39
C ASP A 86 9.34 15.11 -8.56
N CYS A 87 8.34 14.30 -8.24
CA CYS A 87 7.53 13.58 -9.22
C CYS A 87 6.06 13.52 -8.80
N TRP A 88 5.16 13.19 -9.72
CA TRP A 88 3.72 13.11 -9.43
C TRP A 88 3.40 12.12 -8.30
N LEU A 89 4.14 11.00 -8.23
CA LEU A 89 3.91 9.98 -7.21
C LEU A 89 4.25 10.47 -5.81
N ALA A 90 5.33 11.26 -5.68
CA ALA A 90 5.68 11.91 -4.41
C ALA A 90 4.62 12.93 -4.00
N HIS A 91 4.10 13.72 -4.95
CA HIS A 91 2.98 14.64 -4.69
C HIS A 91 1.72 13.90 -4.25
N ALA A 92 1.38 12.79 -4.91
CA ALA A 92 0.24 11.97 -4.56
C ALA A 92 0.35 11.40 -3.13
N VAL A 93 1.53 10.91 -2.72
CA VAL A 93 1.75 10.42 -1.35
C VAL A 93 1.66 11.54 -0.31
N ARG A 94 2.16 12.74 -0.62
CA ARG A 94 2.05 13.90 0.28
C ARG A 94 0.59 14.33 0.44
N GLY A 95 -0.19 14.30 -0.63
CA GLY A 95 -1.61 14.71 -0.65
C GLY A 95 -2.62 13.62 -0.28
N ALA A 96 -2.20 12.36 -0.10
CA ALA A 96 -3.13 11.25 0.15
C ALA A 96 -3.87 11.38 1.49
N ASP A 97 -5.13 10.97 1.55
CA ASP A 97 -5.88 10.96 2.81
C ASP A 97 -5.25 9.99 3.82
N GLN A 98 -4.78 8.83 3.35
CA GLN A 98 -4.11 7.82 4.17
C GLN A 98 -2.88 7.24 3.46
N VAL A 99 -1.80 7.02 4.22
CA VAL A 99 -0.62 6.27 3.77
C VAL A 99 -0.48 4.99 4.59
N VAL A 100 -0.38 3.85 3.91
CA VAL A 100 -0.15 2.54 4.54
C VAL A 100 1.31 2.14 4.34
N LEU A 101 2.08 2.10 5.42
CA LEU A 101 3.44 1.57 5.43
C LEU A 101 3.41 0.07 5.66
N VAL A 102 3.74 -0.70 4.63
CA VAL A 102 3.83 -2.16 4.71
C VAL A 102 5.23 -2.58 5.14
N THR A 103 5.33 -3.37 6.19
CA THR A 103 6.60 -3.91 6.70
C THR A 103 6.47 -5.38 7.08
N ARG A 104 7.59 -6.07 7.28
CA ARG A 104 7.62 -7.42 7.87
C ARG A 104 8.06 -7.37 9.33
N ALA A 105 7.59 -8.31 10.14
CA ALA A 105 8.01 -8.49 11.54
C ALA A 105 9.45 -9.02 11.67
N THR A 106 10.43 -8.29 11.16
CA THR A 106 11.87 -8.60 11.22
C THR A 106 12.67 -7.38 11.66
N VAL A 107 13.83 -7.59 12.29
CA VAL A 107 14.70 -6.49 12.77
C VAL A 107 15.10 -5.51 11.66
N PRO A 108 15.55 -5.95 10.46
CA PRO A 108 15.90 -5.01 9.39
C PRO A 108 14.70 -4.20 8.89
N CYS A 109 13.53 -4.83 8.75
CA CYS A 109 12.33 -4.16 8.28
C CYS A 109 11.78 -3.14 9.29
N MET A 110 11.86 -3.43 10.59
CA MET A 110 11.48 -2.49 11.64
C MET A 110 12.41 -1.28 11.70
N ARG A 111 13.71 -1.47 11.48
CA ARG A 111 14.67 -0.35 11.36
C ARG A 111 14.39 0.51 10.13
N ARG A 112 14.10 -0.12 8.99
CA ARG A 112 13.70 0.61 7.76
C ARG A 112 12.39 1.38 7.96
N LEU A 113 11.41 0.78 8.65
CA LEU A 113 10.15 1.44 8.99
C LEU A 113 10.37 2.72 9.79
N ASP A 114 11.31 2.73 10.74
CA ASP A 114 11.61 3.92 11.55
C ASP A 114 12.09 5.09 10.68
N GLY A 115 12.98 4.82 9.71
CA GLY A 115 13.40 5.82 8.73
C GLY A 115 12.26 6.32 7.85
N ALA A 116 11.42 5.42 7.34
CA ALA A 116 10.25 5.79 6.53
C ALA A 116 9.24 6.64 7.32
N LEU A 117 9.00 6.31 8.59
CA LEU A 117 8.14 7.10 9.47
C LEU A 117 8.71 8.51 9.66
N HIS A 118 10.01 8.66 9.94
CA HIS A 118 10.64 9.97 10.08
C HIS A 118 10.50 10.86 8.84
N LEU A 119 10.63 10.26 7.65
CA LEU A 119 10.45 10.99 6.39
C LEU A 119 9.00 11.47 6.17
N LEU A 120 8.02 10.70 6.63
CA LEU A 120 6.60 11.00 6.41
C LEU A 120 5.99 11.91 7.48
N THR A 121 6.42 11.80 8.74
CA THR A 121 5.85 12.58 9.86
C THR A 121 6.13 14.08 9.75
N GLY A 122 7.12 14.50 8.96
CA GLY A 122 7.49 15.92 8.80
C GLY A 122 6.43 16.80 8.15
N GLY A 123 5.38 16.23 7.55
CA GLY A 123 4.28 16.97 6.92
C GLY A 123 2.92 16.28 7.04
N ARG A 124 2.77 15.30 7.92
CA ARG A 124 1.58 14.45 8.04
C ARG A 124 1.19 14.25 9.50
N GLN A 125 -0.12 14.19 9.77
CA GLN A 125 -0.65 13.85 11.09
C GLN A 125 -0.49 12.35 11.40
N SER A 126 -0.48 11.95 12.67
CA SER A 126 -0.23 10.53 13.01
C SER A 126 -1.39 9.62 12.58
N GLU A 127 -2.61 10.16 12.61
CA GLU A 127 -3.88 9.55 12.22
C GLU A 127 -3.94 9.23 10.72
N GLN A 128 -3.07 9.87 9.95
CA GLN A 128 -2.97 9.76 8.51
C GLN A 128 -2.02 8.64 8.07
N ILE A 129 -1.27 8.02 9.00
CA ILE A 129 -0.35 6.90 8.73
C ILE A 129 -0.90 5.62 9.36
N VAL A 130 -0.96 4.52 8.58
CA VAL A 130 -1.17 3.16 9.11
C VAL A 130 0.11 2.37 8.92
N VAL A 131 0.47 1.54 9.90
CA VAL A 131 1.50 0.52 9.74
C VAL A 131 0.84 -0.84 9.55
N ALA A 132 1.08 -1.48 8.41
CA ALA A 132 0.65 -2.84 8.13
C ALA A 132 1.84 -3.79 8.31
N VAL A 133 1.78 -4.67 9.32
CA VAL A 133 2.90 -5.58 9.64
C VAL A 133 2.59 -6.99 9.20
N VAL A 134 3.29 -7.45 8.18
CA VAL A 134 3.23 -8.82 7.66
C VAL A 134 4.02 -9.77 8.54
N GLY A 135 3.40 -10.87 8.97
CA GLY A 135 4.08 -11.95 9.67
C GLY A 135 3.26 -12.57 10.82
N PRO A 136 3.93 -13.18 11.82
CA PRO A 136 3.23 -13.74 12.97
C PRO A 136 2.54 -12.65 13.79
N ARG A 137 1.52 -13.04 14.55
CA ARG A 137 0.84 -12.11 15.47
C ARG A 137 1.82 -11.45 16.43
N ARG A 138 1.57 -10.19 16.81
CA ARG A 138 2.50 -9.39 17.61
C ARG A 138 2.92 -10.07 18.91
N LYS A 139 1.99 -10.74 19.60
CA LYS A 139 2.26 -11.53 20.82
C LYS A 139 3.28 -12.67 20.65
N LYS A 140 3.63 -13.03 19.40
CA LYS A 140 4.60 -14.06 19.06
C LYS A 140 5.92 -13.48 18.52
N TRP A 141 6.06 -12.15 18.52
CA TRP A 141 7.27 -11.54 18.01
C TRP A 141 8.46 -11.85 18.92
N PRO A 142 9.64 -12.14 18.36
CA PRO A 142 10.86 -12.15 19.14
C PRO A 142 11.09 -10.76 19.77
N LYS A 143 11.56 -10.70 21.01
CA LYS A 143 11.91 -9.43 21.68
C LYS A 143 12.80 -8.53 20.83
N ALA A 144 13.73 -9.11 20.07
CA ALA A 144 14.59 -8.35 19.17
C ALA A 144 13.79 -7.54 18.13
N VAL A 145 12.69 -8.08 17.59
CA VAL A 145 11.81 -7.37 16.65
C VAL A 145 11.07 -6.24 17.36
N GLU A 146 10.47 -6.51 18.52
CA GLU A 146 9.74 -5.52 19.31
C GLU A 146 10.60 -4.29 19.69
N HIS A 147 11.88 -4.51 19.97
CA HIS A 147 12.81 -3.47 20.43
C HIS A 147 13.67 -2.89 19.30
N SER A 148 13.49 -3.33 18.05
CA SER A 148 14.34 -2.89 16.93
C SER A 148 13.95 -1.54 16.33
N GLY A 149 12.72 -1.09 16.56
CA GLY A 149 12.23 0.21 16.11
C GLY A 149 12.50 1.35 17.09
N GLY A 150 12.68 2.56 16.55
CA GLY A 150 12.82 3.80 17.32
C GLY A 150 11.51 4.27 17.95
N ALA A 151 11.49 5.51 18.42
CA ALA A 151 10.32 6.06 19.12
C ALA A 151 9.08 6.12 18.22
N ALA A 152 9.26 6.46 16.94
CA ALA A 152 8.18 6.52 15.96
C ALA A 152 7.55 5.14 15.73
N VAL A 153 8.36 4.09 15.52
CA VAL A 153 7.84 2.72 15.40
C VAL A 153 7.13 2.29 16.67
N ARG A 154 7.70 2.52 17.86
CA ARG A 154 7.04 2.15 19.12
C ARG A 154 5.70 2.84 19.30
N SER A 155 5.62 4.13 18.95
CA SER A 155 4.38 4.90 18.99
C SER A 155 3.33 4.33 18.01
N ALA A 156 3.74 4.08 16.76
CA ALA A 156 2.85 3.51 15.75
C ALA A 156 2.34 2.11 16.14
N LEU A 157 3.20 1.28 16.73
CA LEU A 157 2.82 -0.04 17.23
C LEU A 157 1.93 0.03 18.47
N ALA A 158 2.10 1.02 19.34
CA ALA A 158 1.28 1.17 20.55
C ALA A 158 -0.11 1.76 20.25
N GLY A 159 -0.23 2.54 19.17
CA GLY A 159 -1.49 3.13 18.74
C GLY A 159 -2.43 2.15 18.03
N GLU A 160 -3.64 2.62 17.73
CA GLU A 160 -4.68 1.86 17.01
C GLU A 160 -4.44 1.82 15.49
N ARG A 161 -3.33 2.40 15.03
CA ARG A 161 -2.96 2.55 13.62
C ARG A 161 -1.97 1.48 13.14
N CYS A 162 -1.91 0.34 13.83
CA CYS A 162 -1.10 -0.81 13.44
C CYS A 162 -1.98 -2.03 13.15
N VAL A 163 -1.93 -2.53 11.92
CA VAL A 163 -2.70 -3.70 11.49
C VAL A 163 -1.76 -4.89 11.27
N GLU A 164 -2.04 -6.00 11.95
CA GLU A 164 -1.36 -7.27 11.70
C GLU A 164 -1.88 -7.90 10.41
N ILE A 165 -0.99 -8.14 9.44
CA ILE A 165 -1.29 -8.82 8.18
C ILE A 165 -0.80 -10.27 8.28
N PRO A 166 -1.71 -11.26 8.30
CA PRO A 166 -1.31 -12.66 8.37
C PRO A 166 -0.50 -13.08 7.14
N GLU A 167 0.61 -13.76 7.36
CA GLU A 167 1.37 -14.37 6.26
C GLU A 167 0.63 -15.58 5.69
N VAL A 168 0.37 -15.56 4.38
CA VAL A 168 -0.17 -16.69 3.63
C VAL A 168 0.95 -17.28 2.78
N ARG A 169 1.49 -18.43 3.24
CA ARG A 169 2.66 -19.06 2.61
C ARG A 169 2.47 -19.40 1.15
N GLU A 170 1.27 -19.81 0.77
CA GLU A 170 0.94 -20.14 -0.62
C GLU A 170 1.11 -18.93 -1.53
N LEU A 171 0.57 -17.76 -1.14
CA LEU A 171 0.73 -16.52 -1.90
C LEU A 171 2.18 -16.03 -1.98
N ALA A 172 3.04 -16.41 -1.03
CA ALA A 172 4.47 -16.12 -1.14
C ALA A 172 5.15 -16.93 -2.25
N VAL A 173 4.56 -18.06 -2.67
CA VAL A 173 5.06 -18.93 -3.74
C VAL A 173 4.37 -18.61 -5.06
N THR A 174 3.05 -18.48 -5.06
CA THR A 174 2.24 -18.36 -6.27
C THR A 174 2.02 -16.91 -6.71
N GLY A 175 2.26 -15.95 -5.81
CA GLY A 175 1.79 -14.58 -5.99
C GLY A 175 0.26 -14.49 -5.88
N LEU A 176 -0.25 -13.29 -6.14
CA LEU A 176 -1.68 -13.05 -6.25
C LEU A 176 -2.14 -13.42 -7.66
N ASP A 177 -3.10 -14.32 -7.75
CA ASP A 177 -3.76 -14.70 -8.99
C ASP A 177 -5.26 -14.34 -8.96
N SER A 178 -6.03 -14.85 -9.91
CA SER A 178 -7.48 -14.63 -9.99
C SER A 178 -8.30 -15.44 -8.97
N LEU A 179 -7.68 -16.38 -8.23
CA LEU A 179 -8.39 -17.20 -7.23
C LEU A 179 -8.80 -16.35 -6.01
N PRO A 180 -9.90 -16.71 -5.31
CA PRO A 180 -10.41 -15.93 -4.19
C PRO A 180 -9.34 -15.60 -3.14
N ILE A 181 -9.31 -14.34 -2.71
CA ILE A 181 -8.36 -13.88 -1.68
C ILE A 181 -8.70 -14.58 -0.35
N PRO A 182 -7.69 -15.15 0.36
CA PRO A 182 -7.91 -15.77 1.66
C PRO A 182 -8.65 -14.84 2.63
N ALA A 183 -9.68 -15.37 3.30
CA ALA A 183 -10.57 -14.57 4.16
C ALA A 183 -9.82 -13.81 5.28
N VAL A 184 -8.69 -14.35 5.75
CA VAL A 184 -7.83 -13.69 6.74
C VAL A 184 -7.21 -12.40 6.21
N LEU A 185 -6.85 -12.35 4.92
CA LEU A 185 -6.34 -11.15 4.26
C LEU A 185 -7.48 -10.18 3.93
N VAL A 186 -8.66 -10.69 3.55
CA VAL A 186 -9.86 -9.85 3.37
C VAL A 186 -10.22 -9.13 4.67
N SER A 187 -10.15 -9.83 5.81
CA SER A 187 -10.39 -9.24 7.12
C SER A 187 -9.36 -8.16 7.47
N ALA A 188 -8.08 -8.39 7.18
CA ALA A 188 -7.03 -7.41 7.41
C ALA A 188 -7.17 -6.18 6.51
N GLY A 189 -7.47 -6.38 5.22
CA GLY A 189 -7.74 -5.30 4.27
C GLY A 189 -8.95 -4.45 4.67
N ARG A 190 -10.00 -5.09 5.19
CA ARG A 190 -11.16 -4.37 5.73
C ARG A 190 -10.79 -3.47 6.91
N HIS A 191 -9.96 -3.95 7.83
CA HIS A 191 -9.49 -3.15 8.96
C HIS A 191 -8.70 -1.91 8.48
N LEU A 192 -7.85 -2.06 7.44
CA LEU A 192 -7.15 -0.92 6.83
C LEU A 192 -8.12 0.13 6.23
N LEU A 193 -9.23 -0.31 5.65
CA LEU A 193 -10.25 0.59 5.09
C LEU A 193 -11.10 1.27 6.17
N GLU A 194 -11.42 0.57 7.26
CA GLU A 194 -12.14 1.15 8.39
C GLU A 194 -11.33 2.29 9.04
N LEU A 195 -10.02 2.08 9.16
CA LEU A 195 -9.06 3.09 9.61
C LEU A 195 -8.99 4.33 8.71
N HIS A 196 -9.24 4.19 7.40
CA HIS A 196 -9.30 5.32 6.47
C HIS A 196 -10.55 6.16 6.70
N HIS A 197 -11.72 5.53 6.76
CA HIS A 197 -12.99 6.25 7.00
C HIS A 197 -13.02 6.99 8.35
N GLN A 198 -12.32 6.47 9.37
CA GLN A 198 -12.19 7.15 10.66
C GLN A 198 -11.36 8.44 10.56
N ALA A 199 -10.33 8.46 9.70
CA ALA A 199 -9.55 9.67 9.45
C ALA A 199 -10.40 10.74 8.74
N ASP A 200 -11.28 10.32 7.81
CA ASP A 200 -12.15 11.24 7.06
C ASP A 200 -13.25 11.88 7.94
N THR A 201 -13.66 11.19 9.01
CA THR A 201 -14.77 11.61 9.89
C THR A 201 -14.33 12.40 11.12
N CYS A 202 -13.02 12.49 11.40
CA CYS A 202 -12.49 13.29 12.50
C CYS A 202 -12.20 14.71 11.99
N PRO A 203 -13.01 15.74 12.34
CA PRO A 203 -12.70 17.10 11.92
C PRO A 203 -11.40 17.54 12.58
N THR A 204 -10.47 18.05 11.77
CA THR A 204 -9.23 18.68 12.21
C THR A 204 -9.56 19.73 13.27
N SER A 205 -9.17 19.44 14.52
CA SER A 205 -9.32 20.35 15.65
C SER A 205 -8.22 21.40 15.66
#